data_AF-Q3AFG7-F1
#
_entry.id   AF-Q3AFG7-F1
#
_cell.length_a   1.000
_cell.length_b   1.000
_cell.length_c   1.000
_cell.angle_alpha   90.00
_cell.angle_beta   90.00
_cell.angle_gamma   90.00
#
_symmetry.space_group_name_H-M   'P 1'
#
loop_
_entity.id
_entity.type
_entity.pdbx_description
1 polymer ?
#
loop_
_entity_poly.entity_id
_entity_poly.type
_entity_poly.pdbx_seq_one_letter_code
_entity_poly.pdbx_strand_id
1 'polypeptide(L)' 'MFYLVSWSYGEEEVFYKFVREEELDKILEDDKNYIITPVYVA' A
#
# COMPACT_ATOMS: atom_id res chain seq x y z
N MET A 1 -10.98 4.95 -6.35
CA MET A 1 -10.85 5.19 -4.90
C MET A 1 -9.39 5.49 -4.52
N PHE A 2 -9.11 6.06 -3.33
CA PHE A 2 -7.74 6.20 -2.81
C PHE A 2 -7.46 5.16 -1.74
N TYR A 3 -6.21 4.71 -1.65
CA TYR A 3 -5.76 3.75 -0.67
C TYR A 3 -4.46 4.20 -0.02
N LEU A 4 -4.33 3.92 1.28
CA LEU A 4 -3.07 3.89 1.99
C LEU A 4 -2.56 2.44 1.93
N VAL A 5 -1.45 2.25 1.23
CA VAL A 5 -0.79 0.96 1.12
C VAL A 5 0.47 1.01 1.98
N SER A 6 0.59 0.08 2.92
CA SER A 6 1.79 -0.08 3.73
C SER A 6 2.35 -1.50 3.61
N TRP A 7 3.67 -1.63 3.72
CA TRP A 7 4.34 -2.92 3.74
C TRP A 7 5.60 -2.84 4.61
N SER A 8 6.04 -3.98 5.10
CA SER A 8 7.29 -4.08 5.88
C SER A 8 8.39 -4.68 5.02
N TYR A 9 9.62 -4.20 5.21
CA TYR A 9 10.82 -4.83 4.66
C TYR A 9 11.72 -5.23 5.85
N GLY A 10 11.86 -6.54 6.08
CA GLY A 10 12.49 -7.04 7.31
C GLY A 10 11.65 -6.79 8.56
N GLU A 11 12.30 -6.74 9.73
CA GLU A 11 11.62 -6.63 11.03
C GLU A 11 11.41 -5.18 11.50
N GLU A 12 12.17 -4.22 10.97
CA GLU A 12 12.25 -2.87 11.57
C GLU A 12 11.71 -1.74 10.70
N GLU A 13 11.56 -1.94 9.37
CA GLU A 13 11.18 -0.85 8.46
C GLU A 13 9.78 -1.03 7.89
N VAL A 14 8.91 -0.04 8.14
CA VAL A 14 7.55 0.06 7.59
C VAL A 14 7.51 1.20 6.57
N PHE A 15 7.08 0.87 5.36
CA PHE A 15 6.91 1.81 4.26
C PHE A 15 5.42 2.04 4.01
N TYR A 16 5.09 3.21 3.47
CA TYR A 16 3.73 3.52 3.06
C TYR A 16 3.68 4.40 1.82
N LYS A 17 2.58 4.30 1.07
CA LYS A 17 2.29 5.13 -0.09
C LYS A 17 0.79 5.34 -0.24
N PHE A 18 0.40 6.57 -0.56
CA PHE A 18 -0.96 6.85 -1.04
C PHE A 18 -1.04 6.60 -2.53
N VAL A 19 -2.00 5.79 -2.95
CA VAL A 19 -2.19 5.42 -4.35
C VAL A 19 -3.65 5.48 -4.74
N ARG A 20 -3.90 5.71 -6.03
CA ARG A 20 -5.21 5.49 -6.61
C ARG A 20 -5.42 4.01 -6.88
N GLU A 21 -6.68 3.60 -6.93
CA GLU A 21 -7.10 2.25 -7.27
C GLU A 21 -6.45 1.70 -8.56
N GLU A 22 -6.38 2.53 -9.61
CA GLU A 22 -5.76 2.22 -10.90
C GLU A 22 -4.23 1.99 -10.84
N GLU A 23 -3.60 2.28 -9.70
CA GLU A 23 -2.17 2.14 -9.48
C GLU A 23 -1.82 0.91 -8.63
N LEU A 24 -2.80 0.23 -8.03
CA LEU A 24 -2.57 -0.92 -7.14
C LEU A 24 -1.81 -2.05 -7.85
N ASP A 25 -2.26 -2.46 -9.03
CA ASP A 25 -1.62 -3.54 -9.80
C ASP A 25 -0.18 -3.21 -10.23
N LYS A 26 0.23 -1.94 -10.18
CA LYS A 26 1.60 -1.50 -10.54
C LYS A 26 2.58 -1.53 -9.36
N ILE A 27 2.08 -1.64 -8.13
CA ILE A 27 2.90 -1.53 -6.91
C ILE A 27 2.93 -2.80 -6.07
N LEU A 28 2.01 -3.74 -6.30
CA LEU A 28 1.92 -4.97 -5.55
C LEU A 28 2.91 -5.99 -6.14
N GLU A 29 3.86 -6.42 -5.31
CA GLU A 29 4.86 -7.44 -5.63
C GLU A 29 4.57 -8.69 -4.79
N ASP A 30 4.68 -9.89 -5.37
CA ASP A 30 4.28 -11.15 -4.72
C ASP A 30 5.10 -11.49 -3.46
N ASP A 31 6.29 -10.93 -3.29
CA ASP A 31 7.20 -11.20 -2.18
C ASP A 31 6.96 -10.31 -0.95
N LYS A 32 6.04 -9.36 -1.02
CA LYS A 32 5.79 -8.37 0.04
C LYS A 32 4.43 -8.56 0.70
N ASN A 33 4.42 -8.38 2.03
CA ASN A 33 3.19 -8.39 2.82
C ASN A 33 2.63 -6.96 2.91
N TYR A 34 1.55 -6.70 2.18
CA TYR A 34 0.89 -5.41 2.16
C TYR A 34 -0.33 -5.35 3.07
N ILE A 35 -0.55 -4.19 3.69
CA ILE A 35 -1.81 -3.79 4.31
C ILE A 35 -2.39 -2.66 3.47
N ILE A 36 -3.61 -2.84 2.97
CA ILE A 36 -4.27 -1.90 2.06
C ILE A 36 -5.52 -1.35 2.76
N THR A 37 -5.54 -0.04 3.02
CA THR A 37 -6.65 0.64 3.70
C THR A 37 -7.31 1.64 2.77
N PRO A 38 -8.64 1.58 2.52
CA PRO A 38 -9.33 2.59 1.74
C PRO A 38 -9.33 3.94 2.48
N VAL A 39 -9.08 5.02 1.75
CA VAL A 39 -9.04 6.39 2.28
C VAL A 39 -10.21 7.17 1.71
N TYR A 40 -11.09 7.60 2.60
CA TYR A 40 -12.22 8.47 2.26
C TYR A 40 -11.81 9.91 2.54
N VAL A 41 -11.75 10.73 1.48
CA VAL A 41 -11.50 12.17 1.61
C VAL A 41 -12.87 12.84 1.77
N ALA A 42 -13.05 13.56 2.88
CA ALA A 42 -14.28 14.27 3.21
C ALA A 42 -14.48 15.52 2.34
#